data_AF-A0A927NXV5-F1
#
_entry.id   AF-A0A927NXV5-F1
#
_cell.length_a   1.000
_cell.length_b   1.000
_cell.length_c   1.000
_cell.angle_alpha   90.00
_cell.angle_beta   90.00
_cell.angle_gamma   90.00
#
_symmetry.space_group_name_H-M   'P 1'
#
loop_
_entity.id
_entity.type
_entity.pdbx_description
1 polymer ?
#
loop_
_entity_poly.entity_id
_entity_poly.type
_entity_poly.pdbx_seq_one_letter_code
_entity_poly.pdbx_strand_id
1 'polypeptide(L)'
;MRKLKRFFGLLISVVMAFVFVGCQPKDPSASAPTDDSAVIELQLLNNHKNESIDELFAYVKAKIDENYYSESSRALILDILQESIGCINVAENIANVDTIVEEQKGKIGTVATLEVLGEFYTFQEAYDKGYMTVEDLQLFGGEDVVPETYDLNVLPLKFIKSIKQLYFNEHIAGATDEHGKIVYPYAKLEDITNNCIRYYGEFNGVYCFRIWDPYASYPEGYPVDRPEIIGGVKFYVTGPQYLIWKI
;
A
#
# COMPACT_ATOMS: atom_id res chain seq x y z
N MET A 1 -15.95 -12.56 -25.80
CA MET A 1 -14.60 -12.17 -25.35
C MET A 1 -14.25 -13.01 -24.12
N ARG A 2 -13.64 -14.19 -24.33
CA ARG A 2 -12.28 -14.59 -23.86
C ARG A 2 -12.00 -14.18 -22.40
N LYS A 3 -12.33 -15.05 -21.44
CA LYS A 3 -11.46 -16.05 -20.77
C LYS A 3 -10.41 -15.40 -19.83
N LEU A 4 -10.71 -15.35 -18.53
CA LEU A 4 -9.71 -15.30 -17.46
C LEU A 4 -10.27 -15.96 -16.18
N LYS A 5 -10.36 -17.29 -16.20
CA LYS A 5 -10.50 -18.13 -14.99
C LYS A 5 -9.73 -19.40 -15.25
N ARG A 6 -8.51 -19.48 -14.70
CA ARG A 6 -7.67 -20.65 -14.42
C ARG A 6 -6.21 -20.20 -14.41
N PHE A 7 -5.70 -19.77 -13.25
CA PHE A 7 -4.26 -19.65 -13.02
C PHE A 7 -3.91 -19.85 -11.53
N PHE A 8 -4.66 -20.70 -10.81
CA PHE A 8 -4.38 -21.01 -9.40
C PHE A 8 -4.21 -22.52 -9.13
N GLY A 9 -3.80 -23.28 -10.13
CA GLY A 9 -3.59 -24.71 -9.95
C GLY A 9 -2.79 -25.30 -11.08
N LEU A 10 -1.49 -25.01 -11.13
CA LEU A 10 -0.49 -25.86 -11.78
C LEU A 10 0.92 -25.28 -11.52
N LEU A 11 1.50 -25.60 -10.36
CA LEU A 11 2.96 -25.56 -10.18
C LEU A 11 3.39 -26.51 -9.04
N ILE A 12 2.86 -27.73 -9.07
CA ILE A 12 3.46 -28.89 -8.41
C ILE A 12 3.46 -30.00 -9.45
N SER A 13 4.58 -30.16 -10.15
CA SER A 13 5.03 -31.35 -10.90
C SER A 13 5.76 -30.91 -12.16
N VAL A 14 7.08 -30.73 -12.07
CA VAL A 14 8.08 -31.23 -13.03
C VAL A 14 9.42 -31.16 -12.31
N VAL A 15 10.01 -32.31 -11.95
CA VAL A 15 11.34 -32.79 -12.37
C VAL A 15 11.49 -34.22 -11.83
N MET A 16 11.08 -35.20 -12.64
CA MET A 16 11.62 -36.57 -12.55
C MET A 16 11.66 -37.13 -13.97
N ALA A 17 12.84 -37.09 -14.58
CA ALA A 17 13.15 -37.82 -15.80
C ALA A 17 14.65 -38.14 -15.79
N PHE A 18 15.01 -39.25 -15.17
CA PHE A 18 16.33 -39.86 -15.32
C PHE A 18 16.38 -40.59 -16.67
N VAL A 19 17.36 -40.21 -17.49
CA VAL A 19 17.69 -40.85 -18.78
C VAL A 19 18.48 -42.14 -18.50
N PHE A 20 17.96 -43.27 -18.99
CA PHE A 20 18.70 -44.52 -19.15
C PHE A 20 19.25 -44.57 -20.58
N VAL A 21 20.58 -44.61 -20.75
CA VAL A 21 21.26 -45.07 -21.97
C VAL A 21 22.48 -45.90 -21.56
N GLY A 22 22.70 -47.02 -22.27
CA GLY A 22 23.48 -48.17 -21.83
C GLY A 22 25.00 -48.16 -22.10
N CYS A 23 25.65 -49.09 -21.36
CA CYS A 23 26.89 -49.86 -21.56
C CYS A 23 27.98 -49.41 -22.57
N GLN A 24 29.23 -49.37 -22.09
CA GLN A 24 30.27 -50.42 -22.29
C GLN A 24 31.52 -50.13 -21.39
N PRO A 25 32.38 -51.14 -21.10
CA PRO A 25 33.33 -51.12 -19.96
C PRO A 25 34.74 -50.65 -20.33
N LYS A 26 35.45 -49.99 -19.40
CA LYS A 26 36.91 -49.80 -19.50
C LYS A 26 37.58 -49.52 -18.14
N ASP A 27 38.53 -50.42 -17.83
CA ASP A 27 39.68 -50.42 -16.90
C ASP A 27 39.60 -49.84 -15.46
N PRO A 28 39.99 -50.63 -14.43
CA PRO A 28 40.05 -50.19 -13.04
C PRO A 28 41.47 -49.74 -12.68
N SER A 29 41.85 -48.49 -12.94
CA SER A 29 42.91 -47.82 -12.16
C SER A 29 43.04 -46.34 -12.48
N ALA A 30 42.12 -45.55 -11.95
CA ALA A 30 42.38 -44.16 -11.57
C ALA A 30 41.33 -43.80 -10.52
N SER A 31 41.75 -43.51 -9.29
CA SER A 31 40.87 -42.91 -8.30
C SER A 31 40.44 -41.54 -8.83
N ALA A 32 39.23 -41.46 -9.37
CA ALA A 32 38.59 -40.23 -9.75
C ALA A 32 38.47 -39.31 -8.52
N PRO A 33 38.70 -37.99 -8.65
CA PRO A 33 38.23 -37.06 -7.63
C PRO A 33 36.72 -37.24 -7.52
N THR A 34 36.26 -37.55 -6.33
CA THR A 34 34.91 -38.05 -6.04
C THR A 34 33.84 -37.02 -6.36
N ASP A 35 32.88 -37.47 -7.19
CA ASP A 35 31.56 -36.91 -7.54
C ASP A 35 30.85 -36.19 -6.36
N ASP A 36 31.09 -36.64 -5.12
CA ASP A 36 30.48 -36.13 -3.90
C ASP A 36 30.71 -34.63 -3.63
N SER A 37 31.85 -34.04 -4.01
CA SER A 37 32.12 -32.61 -3.74
C SER A 37 31.24 -31.69 -4.59
N ALA A 38 31.06 -32.02 -5.87
CA ALA A 38 30.23 -31.24 -6.79
C ALA A 38 28.74 -31.36 -6.43
N VAL A 39 28.31 -32.53 -5.97
CA VAL A 39 26.95 -32.75 -5.47
C VAL A 39 26.69 -31.90 -4.22
N ILE A 40 27.64 -31.85 -3.27
CA ILE A 40 27.54 -31.03 -2.06
C ILE A 40 27.48 -29.54 -2.42
N GLU A 41 28.32 -29.04 -3.33
CA GLU A 41 28.32 -27.64 -3.77
C GLU A 41 27.00 -27.23 -4.44
N LEU A 42 26.47 -28.08 -5.32
CA LEU A 42 25.16 -27.86 -5.95
C LEU A 42 24.03 -27.82 -4.91
N GLN A 43 24.10 -28.69 -3.90
CA GLN A 43 23.09 -28.72 -2.85
C GLN A 43 23.15 -27.49 -1.94
N LEU A 44 24.36 -27.03 -1.58
CA LEU A 44 24.58 -25.78 -0.85
C LEU A 44 24.04 -24.57 -1.64
N LEU A 45 24.34 -24.50 -2.94
CA LEU A 45 23.85 -23.43 -3.80
C LEU A 45 22.32 -23.41 -3.88
N ASN A 46 21.68 -24.57 -4.07
CA ASN A 46 20.22 -24.64 -4.15
C ASN A 46 19.53 -24.26 -2.84
N ASN A 47 20.08 -24.66 -1.70
CA ASN A 47 19.58 -24.23 -0.40
C ASN A 47 19.69 -22.70 -0.24
N HIS A 48 20.85 -22.14 -0.57
CA HIS A 48 21.09 -20.69 -0.49
C HIS A 48 20.16 -19.88 -1.39
N LYS A 49 19.87 -20.37 -2.62
CA LYS A 49 18.89 -19.76 -3.53
C LYS A 49 17.50 -19.68 -2.89
N ASN A 50 17.04 -20.77 -2.28
CA ASN A 50 15.71 -20.82 -1.66
C ASN A 50 15.63 -19.86 -0.46
N GLU A 51 16.63 -19.88 0.43
CA GLU A 51 16.70 -18.97 1.58
C GLU A 51 16.72 -17.49 1.14
N SER A 52 17.49 -17.18 0.10
CA SER A 52 17.57 -15.83 -0.48
C SER A 52 16.24 -15.36 -1.08
N ILE A 53 15.49 -16.26 -1.72
CA ILE A 53 14.15 -15.96 -2.24
C ILE A 53 13.19 -15.65 -1.09
N ASP A 54 13.19 -16.47 -0.04
CA ASP A 54 12.34 -16.27 1.14
C ASP A 54 12.66 -14.94 1.85
N GLU A 55 13.95 -14.62 1.99
CA GLU A 55 14.40 -13.34 2.55
C GLU A 55 13.93 -12.15 1.70
N LEU A 56 14.04 -12.25 0.38
CA LEU A 56 13.59 -11.18 -0.52
C LEU A 56 12.07 -11.00 -0.44
N PHE A 57 11.29 -12.08 -0.36
CA PHE A 57 9.85 -12.01 -0.11
C PHE A 57 9.53 -11.30 1.20
N ALA A 58 10.22 -11.65 2.28
CA ALA A 58 10.05 -11.01 3.58
C ALA A 58 10.39 -9.52 3.53
N TYR A 59 11.48 -9.15 2.84
CA TYR A 59 11.87 -7.76 2.64
C TYR A 59 10.82 -6.97 1.84
N VAL A 60 10.32 -7.52 0.73
CA VAL A 60 9.27 -6.87 -0.07
C VAL A 60 8.00 -6.69 0.74
N LYS A 61 7.61 -7.71 1.50
CA LYS A 61 6.45 -7.62 2.39
C LYS A 61 6.63 -6.50 3.41
N ALA A 62 7.77 -6.48 4.10
CA ALA A 62 8.07 -5.43 5.08
C ALA A 62 8.03 -4.04 4.43
N LYS A 63 8.65 -3.86 3.25
CA LYS A 63 8.61 -2.59 2.53
C LYS A 63 7.20 -2.13 2.18
N ILE A 64 6.35 -3.04 1.69
CA ILE A 64 4.96 -2.76 1.33
C ILE A 64 4.08 -2.49 2.56
N ASP A 65 4.39 -3.12 3.70
CA ASP A 65 3.70 -2.89 4.96
C ASP A 65 4.13 -1.56 5.62
N GLU A 66 5.41 -1.21 5.51
CA GLU A 66 6.01 0.00 6.10
C GLU A 66 5.75 1.29 5.29
N ASN A 67 5.46 1.17 3.99
CA ASN A 67 5.36 2.33 3.10
C ASN A 67 4.08 2.27 2.25
N TYR A 68 3.55 3.45 1.96
CA TYR A 68 2.45 3.60 1.03
C TYR A 68 2.98 3.82 -0.39
N TYR A 69 2.65 2.88 -1.27
CA TYR A 69 3.00 2.91 -2.69
C TYR A 69 1.72 3.08 -3.50
N SER A 70 1.77 3.87 -4.57
CA SER A 70 0.68 3.87 -5.57
C SER A 70 0.51 2.49 -6.19
N GLU A 71 -0.64 2.18 -6.80
CA GLU A 71 -0.83 0.91 -7.52
C GLU A 71 0.29 0.65 -8.54
N SER A 72 0.70 1.67 -9.30
CA SER A 72 1.81 1.56 -10.26
C SER A 72 3.16 1.27 -9.59
N SER A 73 3.42 1.86 -8.42
CA SER A 73 4.67 1.64 -7.68
C SER A 73 4.68 0.26 -7.02
N ARG A 74 3.53 -0.21 -6.50
CA ARG A 74 3.37 -1.60 -6.01
C ARG A 74 3.58 -2.61 -7.13
N ALA A 75 2.99 -2.37 -8.30
CA ALA A 75 3.18 -3.23 -9.47
C ALA A 75 4.67 -3.32 -9.86
N LEU A 76 5.36 -2.19 -9.88
CA LEU A 76 6.79 -2.15 -10.15
C LEU A 76 7.62 -2.97 -9.14
N ILE A 77 7.29 -2.90 -7.83
CA ILE A 77 7.95 -3.72 -6.80
C ILE A 77 7.73 -5.21 -7.04
N LEU A 78 6.52 -5.61 -7.41
CA LEU A 78 6.19 -7.01 -7.69
C LEU A 78 6.88 -7.51 -8.98
N ASP A 79 6.99 -6.66 -10.00
CA ASP A 79 7.72 -6.97 -11.23
C ASP A 79 9.23 -7.17 -10.93
N ILE A 80 9.82 -6.29 -10.10
CA ILE A 80 11.21 -6.42 -9.65
C ILE A 80 11.41 -7.74 -8.88
N LEU A 81 10.50 -8.08 -7.97
CA LEU A 81 10.55 -9.34 -7.23
C LEU A 81 10.49 -10.56 -8.17
N GLN A 82 9.60 -10.53 -9.17
CA GLN A 82 9.47 -11.61 -10.15
C GLN A 82 10.73 -11.76 -11.01
N GLU A 83 11.33 -10.65 -11.46
CA GLU A 83 12.61 -10.63 -12.17
C GLU A 83 13.71 -11.24 -11.30
N SER A 84 13.78 -10.84 -10.02
CA SER A 84 14.78 -11.31 -9.06
C SER A 84 14.76 -12.82 -8.87
N ILE A 85 13.56 -13.41 -8.73
CA ILE A 85 13.40 -14.87 -8.62
C ILE A 85 13.94 -15.57 -9.89
N GLY A 86 13.69 -15.00 -11.07
CA GLY A 86 14.24 -15.49 -12.33
C GLY A 86 15.77 -15.50 -12.33
N CYS A 87 16.39 -14.39 -11.93
CA CYS A 87 17.84 -14.24 -11.86
C CYS A 87 18.49 -15.17 -10.82
N ILE A 88 17.91 -15.30 -9.63
CA ILE A 88 18.44 -16.19 -8.56
C ILE A 88 18.43 -17.65 -9.03
N ASN A 89 17.36 -18.10 -9.69
CA ASN A 89 17.26 -19.48 -10.16
C ASN A 89 18.37 -19.86 -11.15
N VAL A 90 18.81 -18.93 -12.00
CA VAL A 90 19.87 -19.17 -13.00
C VAL A 90 21.29 -18.85 -12.49
N ALA A 91 21.45 -18.36 -11.27
CA ALA A 91 22.77 -18.05 -10.71
C ALA A 91 23.64 -19.31 -10.54
N GLU A 92 24.91 -19.21 -10.91
CA GLU A 92 25.83 -20.36 -10.95
C GLU A 92 26.60 -20.57 -9.64
N ASN A 93 26.61 -19.58 -8.74
CA ASN A 93 27.32 -19.63 -7.47
C ASN A 93 26.66 -18.72 -6.42
N ILE A 94 27.03 -18.91 -5.16
CA ILE A 94 26.47 -18.19 -3.99
C ILE A 94 26.72 -16.68 -4.10
N ALA A 95 27.93 -16.26 -4.47
CA ALA A 95 28.27 -14.83 -4.57
C ALA A 95 27.41 -14.09 -5.61
N ASN A 96 27.05 -14.75 -6.71
CA ASN A 96 26.12 -14.21 -7.70
C ASN A 96 24.71 -14.04 -7.10
N VAL A 97 24.25 -15.01 -6.31
CA VAL A 97 22.95 -14.91 -5.61
C VAL A 97 22.96 -13.70 -4.67
N ASP A 98 23.99 -13.55 -3.84
CA ASP A 98 24.10 -12.43 -2.89
C ASP A 98 24.11 -11.08 -3.60
N THR A 99 24.86 -10.98 -4.70
CA THR A 99 24.91 -9.77 -5.54
C THR A 99 23.54 -9.42 -6.09
N ILE A 100 22.81 -10.41 -6.62
CA ILE A 100 21.45 -10.21 -7.13
C ILE A 100 20.52 -9.73 -6.01
N VAL A 101 20.56 -10.34 -4.82
CA VAL A 101 19.70 -9.93 -3.69
C VAL A 101 19.94 -8.48 -3.31
N GLU A 102 21.20 -8.07 -3.15
CA GLU A 102 21.55 -6.69 -2.79
C GLU A 102 21.14 -5.68 -3.87
N GLU A 103 21.41 -5.96 -5.14
CA GLU A 103 21.01 -5.07 -6.24
C GLU A 103 19.49 -4.87 -6.30
N GLN A 104 18.73 -5.95 -6.10
CA GLN A 104 17.28 -5.91 -6.22
C GLN A 104 16.63 -5.25 -4.99
N LYS A 105 17.16 -5.49 -3.77
CA LYS A 105 16.79 -4.72 -2.59
C LYS A 105 17.05 -3.22 -2.79
N GLY A 106 18.17 -2.87 -3.43
CA GLY A 106 18.51 -1.51 -3.83
C GLY A 106 17.48 -0.90 -4.79
N LYS A 107 17.15 -1.59 -5.89
CA LYS A 107 16.11 -1.14 -6.83
C LYS A 107 14.77 -0.90 -6.14
N ILE A 108 14.31 -1.84 -5.31
CA ILE A 108 13.08 -1.72 -4.53
C ILE A 108 13.13 -0.51 -3.59
N GLY A 109 14.27 -0.29 -2.94
CA GLY A 109 14.49 0.86 -2.07
C GLY A 109 14.41 2.22 -2.77
N THR A 110 14.55 2.27 -4.10
CA THR A 110 14.40 3.50 -4.90
C THR A 110 13.01 3.72 -5.48
N VAL A 111 12.09 2.75 -5.33
CA VAL A 111 10.72 2.90 -5.81
C VAL A 111 10.04 4.02 -5.03
N ALA A 112 9.44 4.96 -5.75
CA ALA A 112 8.83 6.13 -5.16
C ALA A 112 7.69 5.75 -4.20
N THR A 113 7.81 6.19 -2.95
CA THR A 113 6.73 6.14 -1.96
C THR A 113 5.84 7.37 -2.12
N LEU A 114 4.58 7.24 -1.72
CA LEU A 114 3.72 8.38 -1.45
C LEU A 114 4.06 8.88 -0.05
N GLU A 115 4.79 9.99 0.05
CA GLU A 115 4.98 10.67 1.31
C GLU A 115 3.62 11.21 1.77
N VAL A 116 3.11 10.64 2.87
CA VAL A 116 1.92 11.17 3.53
C VAL A 116 2.38 12.38 4.33
N LEU A 117 1.93 13.55 3.90
CA LEU A 117 2.20 14.80 4.57
C LEU A 117 1.04 15.09 5.51
N GLY A 118 1.34 15.49 6.75
CA GLY A 118 0.36 15.99 7.70
C GLY A 118 -0.59 14.97 8.31
N GLU A 119 -1.54 15.49 9.09
CA GLU A 119 -2.53 14.75 9.86
C GLU A 119 -3.91 15.42 9.76
N PHE A 120 -4.97 14.63 9.94
CA PHE A 120 -6.33 15.15 10.08
C PHE A 120 -6.68 15.45 11.54
N TYR A 121 -7.50 16.48 11.70
CA TYR A 121 -8.08 16.92 12.95
C TYR A 121 -9.56 17.18 12.74
N THR A 122 -10.35 16.90 13.76
CA THR A 122 -11.73 17.38 13.87
C THR A 122 -11.75 18.90 14.07
N PHE A 123 -12.90 19.54 13.85
CA PHE A 123 -13.04 20.97 14.18
C PHE A 123 -12.76 21.26 15.66
N GLN A 124 -13.17 20.37 16.57
CA GLN A 124 -12.94 20.52 18.00
C GLN A 124 -11.43 20.49 18.31
N GLU A 125 -10.70 19.51 17.79
CA GLU A 125 -9.25 19.42 17.98
C GLU A 125 -8.51 20.60 17.36
N ALA A 126 -8.92 21.03 16.16
CA ALA A 126 -8.33 22.18 15.50
C ALA A 126 -8.57 23.49 16.29
N TYR A 127 -9.76 23.65 16.85
CA TYR A 127 -10.10 24.78 17.72
C TYR A 127 -9.30 24.75 19.03
N ASP A 128 -9.24 23.60 19.71
CA ASP A 128 -8.52 23.44 20.97
C ASP A 128 -7.00 23.68 20.81
N LYS A 129 -6.46 23.36 19.64
CA LYS A 129 -5.06 23.64 19.27
C LYS A 129 -4.83 25.07 18.76
N GLY A 130 -5.88 25.89 18.65
CA GLY A 130 -5.81 27.26 18.15
C GLY A 130 -5.52 27.37 16.65
N TYR A 131 -5.73 26.30 15.87
CA TYR A 131 -5.58 26.31 14.42
C TYR A 131 -6.78 26.96 13.74
N MET A 132 -7.95 26.91 14.37
CA MET A 132 -9.17 27.58 13.92
C MET A 132 -9.71 28.49 15.02
N THR A 133 -10.20 29.65 14.62
CA THR A 133 -10.87 30.63 15.48
C THR A 133 -12.39 30.42 15.48
N VAL A 134 -13.10 31.10 16.38
CA VAL A 134 -14.57 31.11 16.37
C VAL A 134 -15.09 31.71 15.07
N GLU A 135 -14.44 32.76 14.57
CA GLU A 135 -14.76 33.41 13.30
C GLU A 135 -14.62 32.45 12.11
N ASP A 136 -13.57 31.63 12.08
CA ASP A 136 -13.40 30.61 11.04
C ASP A 136 -14.51 29.55 11.10
N LEU A 137 -14.85 29.09 12.32
CA LEU A 137 -15.90 28.09 12.54
C LEU A 137 -17.30 28.59 12.11
N GLN A 138 -17.58 29.89 12.24
CA GLN A 138 -18.85 30.50 11.80
C GLN A 138 -19.07 30.42 10.28
N LEU A 139 -18.02 30.21 9.47
CA LEU A 139 -18.16 29.99 8.03
C LEU A 139 -18.77 28.62 7.71
N PHE A 140 -18.83 27.73 8.69
CA PHE A 140 -19.25 26.34 8.53
C PHE A 140 -20.49 25.97 9.35
N GLY A 141 -20.68 26.61 10.51
CA GLY A 141 -21.74 26.31 11.46
C GLY A 141 -22.84 27.38 11.51
N GLY A 142 -24.10 26.94 11.61
CA GLY A 142 -25.31 27.75 11.64
C GLY A 142 -26.47 27.03 10.96
N GLU A 143 -27.72 27.42 11.25
CA GLU A 143 -28.91 26.76 10.69
C GLU A 143 -29.06 26.98 9.17
N ASP A 144 -28.49 28.07 8.62
CA ASP A 144 -28.61 28.45 7.21
C ASP A 144 -27.26 28.66 6.50
N VAL A 145 -26.18 28.07 7.02
CA VAL A 145 -24.83 28.25 6.45
C VAL A 145 -24.56 27.19 5.39
N VAL A 146 -24.31 27.65 4.16
CA VAL A 146 -23.78 26.83 3.07
C VAL A 146 -22.35 27.31 2.80
N PRO A 147 -21.33 26.59 3.29
CA PRO A 147 -19.95 27.03 3.13
C PRO A 147 -19.56 27.03 1.64
N GLU A 148 -18.81 28.05 1.24
CA GLU A 148 -18.30 28.16 -0.12
C GLU A 148 -17.14 27.17 -0.35
N THR A 149 -17.13 26.54 -1.52
CA THR A 149 -16.07 25.60 -1.89
C THR A 149 -15.11 26.23 -2.89
N TYR A 150 -13.83 25.94 -2.73
CA TYR A 150 -12.76 26.36 -3.64
C TYR A 150 -12.42 25.23 -4.63
N ASP A 151 -11.88 25.60 -5.79
CA ASP A 151 -11.38 24.63 -6.77
C ASP A 151 -10.19 23.87 -6.16
N LEU A 152 -10.26 22.54 -6.16
CA LEU A 152 -9.19 21.68 -5.68
C LEU A 152 -7.88 21.86 -6.45
N ASN A 153 -7.95 22.30 -7.71
CA ASN A 153 -6.78 22.51 -8.58
C ASN A 153 -5.85 23.64 -8.11
N VAL A 154 -6.28 24.48 -7.16
CA VAL A 154 -5.40 25.49 -6.55
C VAL A 154 -4.35 24.86 -5.63
N LEU A 155 -4.59 23.63 -5.16
CA LEU A 155 -3.65 22.91 -4.30
C LEU A 155 -2.59 22.18 -5.12
N PRO A 156 -1.34 22.09 -4.62
CA PRO A 156 -0.31 21.27 -5.23
C PRO A 156 -0.78 19.81 -5.37
N LEU A 157 -0.49 19.18 -6.52
CA LEU A 157 -0.86 17.78 -6.77
C LEU A 157 -0.38 16.83 -5.67
N LYS A 158 0.78 17.12 -5.06
CA LYS A 158 1.30 16.34 -3.93
C LYS A 158 0.37 16.38 -2.71
N PHE A 159 -0.27 17.51 -2.40
CA PHE A 159 -1.18 17.62 -1.26
C PHE A 159 -2.43 16.78 -1.51
N ILE A 160 -3.01 16.89 -2.71
CA ILE A 160 -4.19 16.11 -3.09
C ILE A 160 -3.91 14.61 -2.96
N LYS A 161 -2.72 14.16 -3.38
CA LYS A 161 -2.30 12.77 -3.22
C LYS A 161 -2.14 12.37 -1.74
N SER A 162 -1.48 13.19 -0.93
CA SER A 162 -1.29 12.91 0.50
C SER A 162 -2.62 12.86 1.26
N ILE A 163 -3.54 13.79 0.99
CA ILE A 163 -4.88 13.84 1.60
C ILE A 163 -5.69 12.57 1.27
N LYS A 164 -5.71 12.16 0.00
CA LYS A 164 -6.37 10.91 -0.40
C LYS A 164 -5.77 9.70 0.30
N GLN A 165 -4.45 9.64 0.34
CA GLN A 165 -3.73 8.54 0.96
C GLN A 165 -4.03 8.46 2.46
N LEU A 166 -3.96 9.60 3.16
CA LEU A 166 -4.25 9.69 4.58
C LEU A 166 -5.69 9.26 4.87
N TYR A 167 -6.67 9.79 4.14
CA TYR A 167 -8.08 9.44 4.34
C TYR A 167 -8.33 7.94 4.09
N PHE A 168 -7.77 7.40 3.00
CA PHE A 168 -7.87 5.99 2.70
C PHE A 168 -7.33 5.14 3.85
N ASN A 169 -6.18 5.50 4.39
CA ASN A 169 -5.53 4.75 5.45
C ASN A 169 -6.29 4.80 6.78
N GLU A 170 -6.79 5.97 7.16
CA GLU A 170 -7.47 6.16 8.44
C GLU A 170 -8.90 5.62 8.46
N HIS A 171 -9.60 5.66 7.32
CA HIS A 171 -11.04 5.41 7.28
C HIS A 171 -11.47 4.19 6.44
N ILE A 172 -10.64 3.72 5.51
CA ILE A 172 -11.03 2.67 4.55
C ILE A 172 -10.15 1.43 4.67
N ALA A 173 -8.83 1.62 4.64
CA ALA A 173 -7.84 0.55 4.62
C ALA A 173 -7.91 -0.24 5.92
N GLY A 174 -8.35 -1.49 5.83
CA GLY A 174 -8.46 -2.35 7.01
C GLY A 174 -9.56 -1.95 7.98
N ALA A 175 -10.49 -1.05 7.59
CA ALA A 175 -11.69 -0.77 8.37
C ALA A 175 -12.43 -2.09 8.63
N THR A 176 -12.71 -2.39 9.90
CA THR A 176 -13.40 -3.60 10.32
C THR A 176 -14.76 -3.30 10.96
N ASP A 177 -15.71 -4.21 10.79
CA ASP A 177 -16.95 -4.19 11.57
C ASP A 177 -16.70 -4.53 13.05
N GLU A 178 -17.76 -4.53 13.85
CA GLU A 178 -17.74 -4.90 15.28
C GLU A 178 -17.23 -6.33 15.55
N HIS A 179 -17.08 -7.16 14.52
CA HIS A 179 -16.58 -8.53 14.59
C HIS A 179 -15.16 -8.68 14.03
N GLY A 180 -14.48 -7.57 13.70
CA GLY A 180 -13.11 -7.58 13.18
C GLY A 180 -13.00 -8.02 11.71
N LYS A 181 -14.12 -8.07 10.97
CA LYS A 181 -14.12 -8.40 9.55
C LYS A 181 -13.93 -7.15 8.72
N ILE A 182 -13.03 -7.20 7.73
CA ILE A 182 -12.80 -6.09 6.80
C ILE A 182 -14.12 -5.73 6.08
N VAL A 183 -14.54 -4.48 6.24
CA VAL A 183 -15.79 -3.94 5.67
C VAL A 183 -15.66 -3.74 4.16
N TYR A 184 -14.48 -3.27 3.71
CA TYR A 184 -14.23 -2.89 2.33
C TYR A 184 -13.04 -3.65 1.70
N PRO A 185 -13.13 -4.98 1.53
CA PRO A 185 -11.99 -5.80 1.08
C PRO A 185 -11.57 -5.56 -0.37
N TYR A 186 -12.40 -4.84 -1.14
CA TYR A 186 -12.15 -4.48 -2.54
C TYR A 186 -11.81 -3.00 -2.72
N ALA A 187 -11.74 -2.24 -1.63
CA ALA A 187 -11.52 -0.81 -1.73
C ALA A 187 -10.11 -0.46 -2.21
N LYS A 188 -10.04 0.59 -3.03
CA LYS A 188 -8.80 1.07 -3.64
C LYS A 188 -8.65 2.56 -3.42
N LEU A 189 -7.41 3.03 -3.37
CA LEU A 189 -7.11 4.46 -3.22
C LEU A 189 -7.69 5.27 -4.39
N GLU A 190 -7.63 4.69 -5.59
CA GLU A 190 -8.08 5.29 -6.84
C GLU A 190 -9.59 5.57 -6.86
N ASP A 191 -10.36 4.86 -6.02
CA ASP A 191 -11.79 5.05 -5.89
C ASP A 191 -12.13 6.37 -5.18
N ILE A 192 -11.18 6.97 -4.45
CA ILE A 192 -11.27 8.35 -3.94
C ILE A 192 -10.88 9.32 -5.07
N THR A 193 -11.83 9.59 -5.95
CA THR A 193 -11.63 10.51 -7.08
C THR A 193 -11.54 11.97 -6.63
N ASN A 194 -11.14 12.91 -7.50
CA ASN A 194 -11.19 14.34 -7.14
C ASN A 194 -12.62 14.83 -6.90
N ASN A 195 -13.59 14.16 -7.54
CA ASN A 195 -15.02 14.38 -7.31
C ASN A 195 -15.49 13.80 -5.98
N CYS A 196 -14.59 13.27 -5.14
CA CYS A 196 -14.85 12.83 -3.77
C CYS A 196 -14.42 13.86 -2.72
N ILE A 197 -13.83 14.99 -3.14
CA ILE A 197 -13.22 15.96 -2.23
C ILE A 197 -13.86 17.33 -2.47
N ARG A 198 -14.33 17.97 -1.40
CA ARG A 198 -14.61 19.40 -1.35
C ARG A 198 -13.54 20.07 -0.52
N TYR A 199 -12.95 21.12 -1.06
CA TYR A 199 -11.98 21.98 -0.39
C TYR A 199 -12.65 23.29 -0.01
N TYR A 200 -12.45 23.75 1.22
CA TYR A 200 -13.12 24.93 1.78
C TYR A 200 -12.16 26.08 2.12
N GLY A 201 -10.89 25.94 1.76
CA GLY A 201 -9.90 27.00 1.97
C GLY A 201 -8.85 26.67 3.02
N GLU A 202 -7.92 27.59 3.17
CA GLU A 202 -6.84 27.56 4.15
C GLU A 202 -7.12 28.59 5.25
N PHE A 203 -6.93 28.18 6.51
CA PHE A 203 -7.15 28.98 7.71
C PHE A 203 -5.93 28.80 8.61
N ASN A 204 -5.16 29.84 8.91
CA ASN A 204 -3.98 29.75 9.79
C ASN A 204 -3.02 28.57 9.49
N GLY A 205 -2.79 28.30 8.20
CA GLY A 205 -1.91 27.21 7.77
C GLY A 205 -2.48 25.80 8.02
N VAL A 206 -3.79 25.66 8.15
CA VAL A 206 -4.53 24.40 8.05
C VAL A 206 -5.52 24.45 6.89
N TYR A 207 -5.83 23.30 6.31
CA TYR A 207 -6.68 23.17 5.13
C TYR A 207 -7.96 22.42 5.48
N CYS A 208 -9.12 22.96 5.10
CA CYS A 208 -10.41 22.35 5.43
C CYS A 208 -10.99 21.56 4.25
N PHE A 209 -11.39 20.32 4.50
CA PHE A 209 -11.98 19.42 3.50
C PHE A 209 -13.28 18.76 3.98
N ARG A 210 -14.10 18.33 3.03
CA ARG A 210 -15.02 17.20 3.22
C ARG A 210 -14.67 16.15 2.18
N ILE A 211 -14.58 14.90 2.60
CA ILE A 211 -14.25 13.77 1.73
C ILE A 211 -15.40 12.76 1.82
N TRP A 212 -15.92 12.33 0.68
CA TRP A 212 -16.88 11.24 0.60
C TRP A 212 -16.27 10.09 -0.19
N ASP A 213 -16.31 8.90 0.36
CA ASP A 213 -15.93 7.70 -0.36
C ASP A 213 -17.17 6.96 -0.85
N PRO A 214 -17.04 6.13 -1.90
CA PRO A 214 -18.17 5.38 -2.47
C PRO A 214 -18.69 4.26 -1.55
N TYR A 215 -18.08 4.04 -0.38
CA TYR A 215 -18.42 2.93 0.51
C TYR A 215 -19.09 3.38 1.81
N ALA A 216 -18.94 4.65 2.18
CA ALA A 216 -19.64 5.26 3.29
C ALA A 216 -21.14 5.30 3.00
N SER A 217 -21.89 4.40 3.63
CA SER A 217 -23.33 4.56 3.77
C SER A 217 -23.60 5.78 4.64
N TYR A 218 -24.61 6.59 4.28
CA TYR A 218 -25.17 7.55 5.23
C TYR A 218 -25.49 6.76 6.51
N PRO A 219 -24.94 7.13 7.67
CA PRO A 219 -25.26 6.40 8.88
C PRO A 219 -26.76 6.57 9.13
N GLU A 220 -27.50 5.46 8.98
CA GLU A 220 -28.94 5.42 9.25
C GLU A 220 -29.16 5.84 10.70
N GLY A 221 -29.89 6.94 10.89
CA GLY A 221 -30.30 7.38 12.23
C GLY A 221 -29.36 8.36 12.93
N TYR A 222 -28.50 9.12 12.24
CA TYR A 222 -27.95 10.33 12.87
C TYR A 222 -29.11 11.28 13.21
N PRO A 223 -29.38 11.58 14.49
CA PRO A 223 -30.39 12.54 14.84
C PRO A 223 -29.93 13.90 14.34
N VAL A 224 -30.62 14.42 13.33
CA VAL A 224 -30.44 15.77 12.78
C VAL A 224 -30.65 16.86 13.86
N ASP A 225 -31.18 16.47 15.01
CA ASP A 225 -31.67 17.37 16.07
C ASP A 225 -30.66 17.65 17.19
N ARG A 226 -29.43 17.11 17.15
CA ARG A 226 -28.40 17.43 18.18
C ARG A 226 -27.17 18.07 17.53
N PRO A 227 -27.10 19.41 17.48
CA PRO A 227 -25.92 20.07 16.95
C PRO A 227 -24.71 19.82 17.85
N GLU A 228 -23.57 19.61 17.24
CA GLU A 228 -22.29 19.72 17.92
C GLU A 228 -21.99 21.21 18.18
N ILE A 229 -21.46 21.54 19.36
CA ILE A 229 -21.17 22.93 19.74
C ILE A 229 -19.67 23.07 19.97
N ILE A 230 -19.01 23.84 19.10
CA ILE A 230 -17.56 24.05 19.11
C ILE A 230 -17.31 25.56 19.17
N GLY A 231 -16.59 26.04 20.19
CA GLY A 231 -16.35 27.48 20.37
C GLY A 231 -17.65 28.32 20.47
N GLY A 232 -18.78 27.71 20.84
CA GLY A 232 -20.10 28.35 20.86
C GLY A 232 -20.85 28.37 19.51
N VAL A 233 -20.25 27.85 18.44
CA VAL A 233 -20.87 27.70 17.11
C VAL A 233 -21.57 26.34 17.02
N LYS A 234 -22.80 26.32 16.51
CA LYS A 234 -23.60 25.10 16.34
C LYS A 234 -23.37 24.49 14.96
N PHE A 235 -23.08 23.20 14.92
CA PHE A 235 -22.87 22.43 13.71
C PHE A 235 -23.95 21.38 13.55
N TYR A 236 -24.79 21.55 12.53
CA TYR A 236 -25.82 20.59 12.13
C TYR A 236 -25.27 19.73 10.99
N VAL A 237 -24.33 18.84 11.31
CA VAL A 237 -23.64 18.04 10.29
C VAL A 237 -24.50 16.86 9.88
N THR A 238 -25.00 16.90 8.65
CA THR A 238 -25.49 15.70 7.95
C THR A 238 -24.44 15.26 6.92
N GLY A 239 -24.18 13.96 6.84
CA GLY A 239 -23.20 13.38 5.92
C GLY A 239 -21.74 13.40 6.42
N PRO A 240 -20.75 13.40 5.51
CA PRO A 240 -19.33 13.32 5.87
C PRO A 240 -18.88 14.46 6.77
N GLN A 241 -18.02 14.17 7.75
CA GLN A 241 -17.50 15.19 8.66
C GLN A 241 -16.52 16.12 7.93
N TYR A 242 -16.38 17.35 8.46
CA TYR A 242 -15.30 18.25 8.05
C TYR A 242 -13.98 17.74 8.63
N LEU A 243 -12.95 17.75 7.80
CA LEU A 243 -11.59 17.31 8.14
C LEU A 243 -10.65 18.49 8.01
N ILE A 244 -9.92 18.80 9.09
CA ILE A 244 -8.90 19.83 9.12
C ILE A 244 -7.55 19.18 8.95
N TRP A 245 -6.89 19.42 7.83
CA TRP A 245 -5.59 18.86 7.53
C TRP A 245 -4.48 19.87 7.83
N LYS A 246 -3.46 19.44 8.57
CA LYS A 246 -2.28 20.24 8.86
C LYS A 246 -1.03 19.46 8.47
N ILE A 247 -0.15 20.09 7.69
CA ILE A 247 1.16 19.57 7.29
C ILE A 247 2.15 19.68 8.44
#